data_AF-A0A2N9MRK6-F1
#
_entry.id   AF-A0A2N9MRK6-F1
#
_cell.length_a   1.000
_cell.length_b   1.000
_cell.length_c   1.000
_cell.angle_alpha   90.00
_cell.angle_beta   90.00
_cell.angle_gamma   90.00
#
_symmetry.space_group_name_H-M   'P 1'
#
loop_
_entity.id
_entity.type
_entity.pdbx_description
1 polymer ?
#
loop_
_entity_poly.entity_id
_entity_poly.type
_entity_poly.pdbx_seq_one_letter_code
_entity_poly.pdbx_strand_id
1 'polypeptide(L)'
;MTRSWRCDMSDDQGVTSLPVISRNNAEHYAWGTGCDGWHLVRDSDLSVIEEYMPAGASEVSHCHRKSRQFFYILSGQAVMETGFSTF
;
A
#
# COMPACT_ATOMS: atom_id res chain seq x y z
N MET A 1 5.15 -20.45 -17.02
CA MET A 1 5.91 -20.70 -15.77
C MET A 1 5.15 -20.03 -14.63
N THR A 2 4.21 -20.74 -14.02
CA THR A 2 3.42 -20.20 -12.91
C THR A 2 4.00 -20.77 -11.63
N ARG A 3 4.80 -20.00 -10.90
CA ARG A 3 5.23 -20.41 -9.57
C ARG A 3 4.05 -20.20 -8.62
N SER A 4 3.39 -21.29 -8.27
CA SER A 4 2.41 -21.33 -7.17
C SER A 4 3.19 -21.17 -5.88
N TRP A 5 3.04 -20.03 -5.21
CA TRP A 5 3.51 -19.86 -3.85
C TRP A 5 2.51 -20.59 -2.94
N ARG A 6 2.80 -21.85 -2.59
CA ARG A 6 2.19 -22.49 -1.43
C ARG A 6 2.98 -22.02 -0.20
N CYS A 7 2.36 -21.21 0.64
CA CYS A 7 2.77 -21.17 2.03
C CYS A 7 2.46 -22.56 2.59
N ASP A 8 3.51 -23.33 2.90
CA ASP A 8 3.36 -24.65 3.51
C ASP A 8 2.89 -24.43 4.96
N MET A 9 1.57 -24.47 5.18
CA MET A 9 0.97 -24.47 6.53
C MET A 9 0.98 -25.90 7.08
N SER A 10 2.14 -26.53 7.16
CA SER A 10 2.32 -27.85 7.77
C SER A 10 3.04 -27.71 9.11
N ASP A 11 2.35 -27.07 10.06
CA ASP A 11 2.45 -27.29 11.52
C ASP A 11 1.84 -26.09 12.26
N ASP A 12 0.52 -26.08 12.46
CA ASP A 12 -0.04 -25.57 13.72
C ASP A 12 -1.50 -26.00 13.89
N GLN A 13 -1.80 -26.62 15.03
CA GLN A 13 -3.14 -27.03 15.42
C GLN A 13 -3.88 -25.81 15.97
N GLY A 14 -4.72 -25.18 15.16
CA GLY A 14 -5.78 -24.30 15.64
C GLY A 14 -5.67 -22.80 15.36
N VAL A 15 -4.79 -22.35 14.45
CA VAL A 15 -4.85 -20.96 13.96
C VAL A 15 -5.86 -20.88 12.82
N THR A 16 -6.98 -20.18 13.04
CA THR A 16 -7.87 -19.77 11.94
C THR A 16 -7.03 -18.91 10.99
N SER A 17 -6.79 -19.39 9.77
CA SER A 17 -6.10 -18.61 8.75
C SER A 17 -6.81 -17.28 8.60
N LEU A 18 -6.12 -16.18 8.89
CA LEU A 18 -6.65 -14.86 8.58
C LEU A 18 -6.93 -14.79 7.07
N PRO A 19 -8.04 -14.16 6.66
CA PRO A 19 -8.35 -14.05 5.25
C PRO A 19 -7.23 -13.32 4.52
N VAL A 20 -6.92 -13.78 3.29
CA VAL A 20 -5.98 -13.07 2.41
C VAL A 20 -6.47 -11.63 2.22
N ILE A 21 -5.60 -10.65 2.49
CA ILE A 21 -5.95 -9.23 2.41
C ILE A 21 -6.00 -8.76 0.95
N SER A 22 -6.96 -7.88 0.65
CA SER A 22 -7.20 -7.30 -0.67
C SER A 22 -8.01 -6.00 -0.53
N ARG A 23 -8.19 -5.25 -1.62
CA ARG A 23 -9.10 -4.09 -1.63
C ARG A 23 -10.54 -4.41 -1.23
N ASN A 24 -10.99 -5.65 -1.39
CA ASN A 24 -12.38 -6.04 -1.09
C ASN A 24 -12.66 -6.18 0.42
N ASN A 25 -11.63 -6.37 1.24
CA ASN A 25 -11.77 -6.63 2.68
C ASN A 25 -10.85 -5.77 3.56
N ALA A 26 -9.94 -4.98 2.98
CA ALA A 26 -9.11 -4.03 3.70
C ALA A 26 -9.91 -2.81 4.17
N GLU A 27 -9.44 -2.18 5.26
CA GLU A 27 -9.95 -0.90 5.73
C GLU A 27 -9.75 0.15 4.63
N HIS A 28 -10.86 0.69 4.13
CA HIS A 28 -10.90 1.71 3.09
C HIS A 28 -11.07 3.11 3.70
N TYR A 29 -10.38 4.08 3.12
CA TYR A 29 -10.58 5.50 3.42
C TYR A 29 -10.44 6.35 2.16
N ALA A 30 -11.19 7.46 2.13
CA ALA A 30 -11.05 8.49 1.10
C ALA A 30 -10.16 9.62 1.61
N TRP A 31 -9.40 10.24 0.71
CA TRP A 31 -8.55 11.39 1.02
C TRP A 31 -8.41 12.34 -0.18
N GLY A 32 -7.95 13.57 0.09
CA GLY A 32 -7.69 14.57 -0.93
C GLY A 32 -8.89 14.82 -1.85
N THR A 33 -8.63 14.91 -3.16
CA THR A 33 -9.67 15.10 -4.18
C THR A 33 -9.90 13.79 -4.93
N GLY A 34 -10.81 12.97 -4.39
CA GLY A 34 -11.25 11.72 -5.03
C GLY A 34 -10.21 10.61 -5.04
N CYS A 35 -9.27 10.62 -4.10
CA CYS A 35 -8.33 9.52 -3.89
C CYS A 35 -8.92 8.51 -2.91
N ASP A 36 -8.60 7.24 -3.14
CA ASP A 36 -8.99 6.12 -2.28
C ASP A 36 -7.73 5.41 -1.78
N GLY A 37 -7.74 4.97 -0.52
CA GLY A 37 -6.68 4.19 0.10
C GLY A 37 -7.22 2.94 0.79
N TRP A 38 -6.47 1.85 0.73
CA TRP A 38 -6.76 0.59 1.43
C TRP A 38 -5.56 0.17 2.26
N HIS A 39 -5.74 0.04 3.56
CA HIS A 39 -4.68 -0.47 4.45
C HIS A 39 -4.53 -1.99 4.29
N LEU A 40 -3.48 -2.42 3.60
CA LEU A 40 -3.13 -3.83 3.47
C LEU A 40 -2.32 -4.33 4.68
N VAL A 41 -1.51 -3.44 5.29
CA VAL A 41 -0.83 -3.65 6.57
C VAL A 41 -0.92 -2.34 7.36
N ARG A 42 -1.23 -2.41 8.65
CA ARG A 42 -1.44 -1.24 9.53
C ARG A 42 -0.83 -1.46 10.92
N ASP A 43 0.49 -1.60 10.96
CA ASP A 43 1.25 -1.77 12.20
C ASP A 43 2.16 -0.57 12.48
N SER A 44 2.68 -0.47 13.71
CA SER A 44 3.62 0.59 14.09
C SER A 44 4.93 0.54 13.30
N ASP A 45 5.35 -0.68 12.93
CA ASP A 45 6.65 -0.94 12.33
C ASP A 45 6.60 -0.92 10.81
N LEU A 46 5.42 -1.22 10.23
CA LEU A 46 5.18 -1.21 8.79
C LEU A 46 3.73 -0.84 8.48
N SER A 47 3.56 0.06 7.53
CA SER A 47 2.29 0.32 6.86
C SER A 47 2.44 0.05 5.38
N VAL A 48 1.47 -0.68 4.80
CA VAL A 48 1.35 -0.91 3.37
C VAL A 48 -0.04 -0.48 2.94
N ILE A 49 -0.09 0.43 1.98
CA ILE A 49 -1.33 1.03 1.50
C ILE A 49 -1.35 0.85 -0.02
N GLU A 50 -2.47 0.35 -0.54
CA GLU A 50 -2.78 0.46 -1.96
C GLU A 50 -3.63 1.71 -2.17
N GLU A 51 -3.26 2.56 -3.12
CA GLU A 51 -3.96 3.82 -3.37
C GLU A 51 -4.41 3.90 -4.82
N TYR A 52 -5.61 4.43 -5.02
CA TYR A 52 -6.08 4.92 -6.31
C TYR A 52 -6.09 6.45 -6.29
N MET A 53 -5.35 7.05 -7.21
CA MET A 53 -5.26 8.49 -7.37
C MET A 53 -5.71 8.88 -8.79
N PRO A 54 -6.71 9.75 -8.95
CA PRO A 54 -7.08 10.26 -10.27
C PRO A 54 -6.02 11.21 -10.83
N ALA A 55 -5.99 11.37 -12.16
CA ALA A 55 -5.07 12.29 -12.81
C ALA A 55 -5.22 13.72 -12.27
N GLY A 56 -4.09 14.36 -11.93
CA GLY A 56 -4.06 15.69 -11.34
C GLY A 56 -4.19 15.74 -9.81
N ALA A 57 -4.48 14.61 -9.15
CA ALA A 57 -4.36 14.52 -7.70
C ALA A 57 -2.89 14.60 -7.27
N SER A 58 -2.66 15.18 -6.10
CA SER A 58 -1.34 15.30 -5.49
C SER A 58 -1.46 15.32 -3.97
N GLU A 59 -0.41 14.86 -3.30
CA GLU A 59 -0.26 14.97 -1.85
C GLU A 59 0.35 16.34 -1.48
N VAL A 60 0.10 16.80 -0.26
CA VAL A 60 0.77 18.01 0.26
C VAL A 60 2.23 17.68 0.55
N SER A 61 3.16 18.51 0.07
CA SER A 61 4.60 18.31 0.30
C SER A 61 4.94 18.20 1.79
N HIS A 62 5.62 17.13 2.18
CA HIS A 62 6.04 16.88 3.55
C HIS A 62 7.28 15.96 3.63
N CYS A 63 7.78 15.71 4.83
CA CYS A 63 8.90 14.80 5.06
C CYS A 63 8.63 13.84 6.22
N HIS A 64 9.13 12.61 6.09
CA HIS A 64 9.11 11.61 7.13
C HIS A 64 10.42 11.64 7.93
N ARG A 65 10.35 12.01 9.22
CA ARG A 65 11.54 12.07 10.10
C ARG A 65 11.94 10.71 10.68
N LYS A 66 11.00 9.77 10.77
CA LYS A 66 11.17 8.49 11.49
C LYS A 66 10.85 7.26 10.62
N SER A 67 10.37 7.46 9.40
CA SER A 67 9.99 6.40 8.49
C SER A 67 10.62 6.63 7.12
N ARG A 68 10.73 5.55 6.36
CA ARG A 68 11.10 5.58 4.95
C ARG A 68 9.86 5.20 4.16
N GLN A 69 9.62 5.88 3.05
CA GLN A 69 8.52 5.58 2.14
C GLN A 69 9.09 5.17 0.79
N PHE A 70 8.40 4.24 0.13
CA PHE A 70 8.62 3.91 -1.26
C PHE A 70 7.26 3.83 -1.96
N PHE A 71 7.26 4.06 -3.27
CA PHE A 71 6.09 3.93 -4.11
C PHE A 71 6.34 2.85 -5.14
N TYR A 72 5.35 1.97 -5.32
CA TYR A 72 5.37 0.96 -6.37
C TYR A 72 4.14 1.15 -7.25
N ILE A 73 4.37 1.63 -8.46
CA ILE A 73 3.29 1.99 -9.39
C ILE A 73 2.78 0.71 -10.07
N LEU A 74 1.58 0.29 -9.68
CA LEU A 74 0.92 -0.90 -10.26
C LEU A 74 0.39 -0.64 -11.68
N SER A 75 -0.07 0.58 -11.94
CA SER A 75 -0.58 1.03 -13.24
C SER A 75 -0.56 2.56 -13.32
N GLY A 76 -0.44 3.10 -14.53
CA GLY A 76 -0.36 4.54 -14.76
C GLY A 76 1.05 5.11 -14.58
N GLN A 77 1.11 6.42 -14.31
CA GLN A 77 2.35 7.16 -14.12
C GLN A 77 2.14 8.18 -12.99
N ALA A 78 3.18 8.40 -12.20
CA ALA A 78 3.23 9.43 -11.17
C ALA A 78 4.54 10.19 -11.33
N VAL A 79 4.52 11.47 -10.96
CA VAL A 79 5.70 12.32 -10.89
C VAL A 79 6.00 12.54 -9.41
N MET A 80 7.26 12.36 -9.01
CA MET A 80 7.68 12.55 -7.63
C MET A 80 8.63 13.73 -7.50
N GLU A 81 8.29 14.65 -6.60
CA GLU A 81 9.14 15.79 -6.25
C GLU A 81 9.77 15.58 -4.87
N THR A 82 11.09 15.65 -4.81
CA THR A 82 11.84 15.54 -3.55
C THR A 82 12.83 16.70 -3.43
N GLY A 83 12.53 17.68 -2.57
CA GLY A 83 13.43 18.80 -2.24
C GLY A 83 13.81 19.67 -3.45
N PHE A 84 14.76 19.20 -4.26
CA PHE A 84 15.31 19.88 -5.43
C PHE A 84 15.28 19.02 -6.71
N SER A 85 14.59 17.88 -6.71
CA SER A 85 14.57 16.95 -7.84
C SER A 85 13.16 16.47 -8.14
N THR A 86 12.88 16.26 -9.42
CA THR A 86 11.64 15.70 -9.94
C THR A 86 11.98 14.44 -10.72
N PHE A 87 11.29 13.34 -10.44
CA PHE A 87 11.47 12.02 -11.05
C PHE A 87 10.18 11.51 -11.68
#